data_AF-A0A937JGW0-F1
#
_entry.id   AF-A0A937JGW0-F1
#
_cell.length_a   1.000
_cell.length_b   1.000
_cell.length_c   1.000
_cell.angle_alpha   90.00
_cell.angle_beta   90.00
_cell.angle_gamma   90.00
#
_symmetry.space_group_name_H-M   'P 1'
#
loop_
_entity.id
_entity.type
_entity.pdbx_description
1 polymer ?
#
loop_
_entity_poly.entity_id
_entity_poly.type
_entity_poly.pdbx_seq_one_letter_code
_entity_poly.pdbx_strand_id
1 'polypeptide(L)' 'YVTYRLTYDEGRRSGAVTGSGRGAVGNDIAVGSFSGRWELIDGTLTMRNIVAINDGTFNLDVITFRPADRELIVRAYVLK' A
#
# COMPACT_ATOMS: atom_id res chain seq x y z
N TYR A 1 -11.23 3.73 3.62
CA TYR A 1 -10.49 4.59 2.67
C TYR A 1 -9.01 4.60 3.07
N VAL A 2 -8.13 4.99 2.15
CA VAL A 2 -6.70 5.12 2.40
C VAL A 2 -6.15 6.29 1.57
N THR A 3 -5.21 7.03 2.15
CA THR A 3 -4.53 8.16 1.49
C THR A 3 -3.06 7.84 1.32
N TYR A 4 -2.55 8.03 0.11
CA TYR A 4 -1.15 7.77 -0.23
C TYR A 4 -0.41 9.09 -0.53
N ARG A 5 0.80 9.21 -0.01
CA ARG A 5 1.77 10.24 -0.36
C ARG A 5 2.98 9.57 -1.01
N LEU A 6 3.16 9.81 -2.30
CA LEU A 6 4.28 9.27 -3.07
C LEU A 6 5.35 10.34 -3.26
N THR A 7 6.61 9.95 -3.15
CA THR A 7 7.76 10.73 -3.62
C THR A 7 8.37 10.03 -4.84
N TYR A 8 9.25 10.71 -5.57
CA TYR A 8 10.02 10.12 -6.67
C TYR A 8 11.47 9.99 -6.26
N ASP A 9 12.11 8.88 -6.64
CA ASP A 9 13.57 8.80 -6.71
C ASP A 9 14.08 9.35 -8.06
N GLU A 10 15.40 9.33 -8.24
CA GLU A 10 16.06 9.59 -9.51
C GLU A 10 15.50 8.67 -10.62
N GLY A 11 15.21 9.23 -11.80
CA GLY A 11 14.57 8.50 -12.91
C GLY A 11 13.04 8.41 -12.86
N ARG A 12 12.39 8.85 -11.76
CA ARG A 12 10.92 9.00 -11.64
C ARG A 12 10.08 7.75 -11.94
N ARG A 13 10.68 6.57 -11.86
CA ARG A 13 10.01 5.25 -12.01
C ARG A 13 9.88 4.49 -10.69
N SER A 14 10.35 5.06 -9.59
CA SER A 14 10.22 4.50 -8.25
C SER A 14 10.19 5.62 -7.22
N GLY A 15 9.89 5.27 -5.97
CA GLY A 15 9.99 6.19 -4.86
C GLY A 15 9.52 5.64 -3.53
N ALA A 16 9.51 6.50 -2.52
CA ALA A 16 8.92 6.18 -1.24
C ALA A 16 7.41 6.44 -1.28
N VAL A 17 6.69 5.69 -0.46
CA VAL A 17 5.27 5.92 -0.21
C VAL A 17 5.02 5.89 1.29
N THR A 18 4.22 6.83 1.77
CA THR A 18 3.68 6.85 3.14
C THR A 18 2.19 7.11 3.10
N GLY A 19 1.49 6.79 4.18
CA GLY A 19 0.08 7.11 4.26
C GLY A 19 -0.61 6.57 5.49
N SER A 20 -1.92 6.76 5.51
CA SER A 20 -2.80 6.23 6.53
C SER A 20 -4.20 5.99 5.98
N GLY A 21 -4.96 5.16 6.67
CA GLY A 21 -6.28 4.75 6.24
C GLY A 21 -7.12 4.15 7.36
N ARG A 22 -8.38 3.89 7.02
CA ARG A 22 -9.36 3.24 7.87
C ARG A 22 -10.13 2.20 7.07
N GLY A 23 -10.36 1.03 7.66
CA GLY A 23 -11.12 -0.07 7.07
C GLY A 23 -12.14 -0.64 8.05
N ALA A 24 -13.24 -1.17 7.56
CA ALA A 24 -14.21 -1.89 8.39
C ALA A 24 -13.70 -3.31 8.66
N VAL A 25 -13.82 -3.77 9.90
CA VAL A 25 -13.50 -5.14 10.33
C VAL A 25 -14.66 -5.63 11.20
N GLY A 26 -15.56 -6.41 10.60
CA GLY A 26 -16.82 -6.77 11.26
C GLY A 26 -17.64 -5.53 11.63
N ASN A 27 -17.89 -5.34 12.93
CA ASN A 27 -18.59 -4.17 13.48
C ASN A 27 -17.64 -3.03 13.92
N ASP A 28 -16.33 -3.20 13.77
CA ASP A 28 -15.30 -2.26 14.21
C ASP A 28 -14.62 -1.55 13.03
N ILE A 29 -13.79 -0.56 13.37
CA ILE A 29 -12.94 0.16 12.43
C ILE A 29 -11.47 -0.11 12.75
N ALA A 30 -10.75 -0.71 11.81
CA ALA A 30 -9.30 -0.75 11.81
C ALA A 30 -8.75 0.58 11.30
N VAL A 31 -7.72 1.08 11.98
CA VAL A 31 -6.98 2.28 11.60
C VAL A 31 -5.53 1.87 11.37
N GLY A 32 -4.97 2.25 10.22
CA GLY A 32 -3.60 1.90 9.88
C GLY A 32 -2.81 3.08 9.37
N SER A 33 -1.50 3.04 9.61
CA SER A 33 -0.50 3.89 8.97
C SER A 33 0.58 3.02 8.34
N PHE A 34 1.22 3.52 7.29
CA PHE A 34 2.19 2.72 6.56
C PHE A 34 3.31 3.54 5.95
N SER A 35 4.41 2.83 5.70
CA SER A 35 5.54 3.30 4.91
C SER A 35 6.00 2.18 3.98
N GLY A 36 6.56 2.54 2.85
CA GLY A 36 6.91 1.58 1.82
C GLY A 36 7.63 2.17 0.63
N ARG A 37 7.71 1.36 -0.41
CA ARG A 37 8.33 1.72 -1.69
C ARG A 37 7.38 1.38 -2.83
N TRP A 38 7.41 2.20 -3.88
CA TRP A 38 6.67 1.96 -5.11
C TRP A 38 7.63 1.92 -6.31
N GLU A 39 7.23 1.18 -7.33
CA GLU A 39 7.93 1.09 -8.62
C GLU A 39 6.93 0.98 -9.78
N LEU A 40 7.30 1.53 -10.94
CA LEU A 40 6.57 1.44 -12.19
C LEU A 40 7.42 0.70 -13.23
N ILE A 41 6.98 -0.51 -13.59
CA ILE A 41 7.63 -1.37 -14.58
C ILE A 41 6.59 -1.71 -15.64
N ASP A 42 6.90 -1.43 -16.91
CA ASP A 42 6.06 -1.76 -18.07
C ASP A 42 4.57 -1.34 -17.90
N GLY A 43 4.35 -0.15 -17.32
CA GLY A 43 3.01 0.40 -17.08
C GLY A 43 2.27 -0.18 -15.86
N THR A 44 2.90 -1.09 -15.12
CA THR A 44 2.36 -1.67 -13.88
C THR A 44 2.98 -0.99 -12.66
N LEU A 45 2.13 -0.39 -11.82
CA LEU A 45 2.55 0.22 -10.55
C LEU A 45 2.46 -0.84 -9.45
N THR A 46 3.56 -1.10 -8.75
CA THR A 46 3.59 -1.96 -7.56
C THR A 46 4.05 -1.19 -6.34
N MET A 47 3.28 -1.25 -5.25
CA MET A 47 3.65 -0.71 -3.94
C MET A 47 3.84 -1.87 -2.95
N ARG A 48 4.88 -1.79 -2.12
CA ARG A 48 5.13 -2.71 -1.02
C ARG A 48 5.21 -1.90 0.27
N ASN A 49 4.22 -2.09 1.14
CA ASN A 49 4.00 -1.28 2.33
C ASN A 49 4.04 -2.15 3.58
N ILE A 50 4.74 -1.68 4.60
CA ILE A 50 4.56 -2.18 5.97
C ILE A 50 3.47 -1.33 6.61
N VAL A 51 2.38 -1.98 7.00
CA VAL A 51 1.20 -1.35 7.58
C VAL A 51 1.13 -1.71 9.05
N ALA A 52 1.18 -0.71 9.92
CA ALA A 52 0.90 -0.86 11.34
C ALA A 52 -0.59 -0.61 11.58
N ILE A 53 -1.26 -1.54 12.26
CA ILE A 53 -2.70 -1.45 12.59
C ILE A 53 -2.84 -1.11 14.07
N ASN A 54 -3.92 -0.41 14.43
CA ASN A 54 -4.21 0.04 15.80
C ASN A 54 -4.46 -1.09 16.82
N ASP A 55 -4.50 -2.35 16.39
CA ASP A 55 -4.53 -3.54 17.24
C ASP A 55 -3.13 -4.09 17.58
N GLY A 56 -2.08 -3.42 17.11
CA GLY A 56 -0.68 -3.80 17.32
C GLY A 56 -0.13 -4.78 16.27
N THR A 57 -0.95 -5.21 15.30
CA THR A 57 -0.49 -6.08 14.22
C THR A 57 0.20 -5.32 13.10
N PHE A 58 1.04 -6.03 12.35
CA PHE A 58 1.71 -5.51 11.16
C PHE A 58 1.39 -6.38 9.95
N ASN A 59 1.11 -5.73 8.83
CA ASN A 59 0.96 -6.40 7.54
C ASN A 59 2.04 -5.95 6.55
N LEU A 60 2.41 -6.85 5.65
CA LEU A 60 2.98 -6.50 4.36
C LEU A 60 1.85 -6.43 3.34
N ASP A 61 1.58 -5.24 2.86
CA ASP A 61 0.64 -5.01 1.77
C ASP A 61 1.41 -4.87 0.45
N VAL A 62 1.08 -5.72 -0.52
CA VAL A 62 1.54 -5.64 -1.91
C VAL A 62 0.37 -5.21 -2.78
N ILE A 63 0.42 -3.99 -3.28
CA ILE A 63 -0.61 -3.38 -4.12
C ILE A 63 -0.09 -3.31 -5.55
N THR A 64 -0.82 -3.89 -6.49
CA THR A 64 -0.48 -3.87 -7.92
C THR A 64 -1.63 -3.21 -8.68
N PHE A 65 -1.33 -2.14 -9.42
CA PHE A 65 -2.28 -1.46 -10.30
C PHE A 65 -1.85 -1.61 -11.75
N ARG A 66 -2.72 -2.24 -12.56
CA ARG A 66 -2.55 -2.47 -13.99
C ARG A 66 -3.64 -1.72 -14.77
N PRO A 67 -3.39 -0.47 -15.18
CA PRO A 67 -4.40 0.35 -15.84
C PRO A 67 -4.83 -0.21 -17.21
N ALA A 68 -3.92 -0.84 -17.96
CA ALA A 68 -4.22 -1.47 -19.24
C ALA A 68 -5.29 -2.57 -19.09
N ASP A 69 -5.23 -3.32 -17.99
CA ASP A 69 -6.15 -4.42 -17.67
C ASP A 69 -7.33 -3.96 -16.78
N ARG A 70 -7.37 -2.68 -16.39
CA ARG A 70 -8.33 -2.11 -15.42
C ARG A 70 -8.36 -2.86 -14.08
N GLU A 71 -7.21 -3.30 -13.62
CA GLU A 71 -7.10 -4.18 -12.47
C GLU A 71 -6.33 -3.51 -11.32
N LEU A 72 -6.88 -3.66 -10.11
CA LEU A 72 -6.21 -3.34 -8.86
C LEU A 72 -6.22 -4.59 -8.00
N ILE A 73 -5.04 -5.10 -7.67
CA ILE A 73 -4.86 -6.22 -6.75
C ILE A 73 -4.23 -5.71 -5.47
N VAL A 74 -4.83 -6.07 -4.33
CA VAL A 74 -4.27 -5.85 -3.00
C VAL A 74 -4.05 -7.20 -2.35
N ARG A 75 -2.82 -7.51 -1.98
CA ARG A 75 -2.47 -8.71 -1.21
C ARG A 75 -1.92 -8.27 0.14
N ALA A 76 -2.54 -8.71 1.22
CA ALA A 76 -2.11 -8.41 2.58
C ALA A 76 -1.60 -9.70 3.24
N TYR A 77 -0.41 -9.63 3.83
CA TYR A 77 0.21 -10.73 4.56
C TYR A 77 0.49 -10.29 5.99
N VAL A 78 -0.07 -11.00 6.97
CA VAL A 78 0.22 -10.73 8.39
C VAL A 78 1.68 -11.08 8.67
N LEU A 79 2.42 -10.14 9.24
CA LEU A 79 3.80 -10.34 9.67
C LEU A 79 3.81 -10.95 11.08
N LYS A 80 4.65 -11.97 11.27
CA LYS A 80 4.90 -12.63 12.56
C LYS A 80 6.31 -12.31 13.04
#